data_AF-A0A0W0U1Z7-F1
#
_entry.id   AF-A0A0W0U1Z7-F1
#
_cell.length_a   1.000
_cell.length_b   1.000
_cell.length_c   1.000
_cell.angle_alpha   90.00
_cell.angle_beta   90.00
_cell.angle_gamma   90.00
#
_symmetry.space_group_name_H-M   'P 1'
#
loop_
_entity.id
_entity.type
_entity.pdbx_description
1 polymer ?
#
loop_
_entity_poly.entity_id
_entity_poly.type
_entity_poly.pdbx_seq_one_letter_code
_entity_poly.pdbx_strand_id
1 'polypeptide(L)'
;MTTIKIAPTPNPFVVKLSLDLKSYCEAYVKHAAEPANQELFTPFKKLRTLLGETLTGVGGALHWPAIKALWAKPAQERGFNFLDANYLESAPLVIDTLDRFFIELLKNSVDAILKNYVENQQSTTQLEMSIELDLNDKDAVSVVIKDNSGGFPTHYIQNFPAYIANHDYKKRSLSSADNANTFTSSKGKIEHYYFGGAGKGLAIILNLLLTGHLLEGPNQSKVLYDVAENATAVSIENCTQGDKVVGAQLKFTSPVIPFSPPLAPLSNEKAAQEVLPFLLPPLNRRRISEASISPLAEPRPDLAPANELTAQDPAASISLKKLTISDSLGITFLAPPVTRKKLTIELPDDRTITSPVETAQIIQVI
;
A
#
# COMPACT_ATOMS: atom_id res chain seq x y z
N MET A 1 6.20 -7.55 -27.85
CA MET A 1 5.76 -6.67 -26.75
C MET A 1 6.26 -7.29 -25.47
N THR A 2 6.72 -6.50 -24.50
CA THR A 2 7.30 -7.03 -23.25
C THR A 2 6.15 -7.36 -22.30
N THR A 3 5.75 -8.63 -22.30
CA THR A 3 4.57 -9.12 -21.56
C THR A 3 5.02 -10.05 -20.45
N ILE A 4 4.60 -9.75 -19.21
CA ILE A 4 4.75 -10.66 -18.07
C ILE A 4 3.83 -11.86 -18.27
N LYS A 5 4.39 -13.07 -18.16
CA LYS A 5 3.64 -14.33 -18.19
C LYS A 5 3.55 -14.89 -16.78
N ILE A 6 2.33 -15.17 -16.32
CA ILE A 6 2.06 -15.80 -15.02
C ILE A 6 1.44 -17.17 -15.31
N ALA A 7 1.99 -18.23 -14.74
CA ALA A 7 1.57 -19.61 -15.02
C ALA A 7 1.60 -20.49 -13.75
N PRO A 8 0.66 -21.43 -13.57
CA PRO A 8 0.74 -22.44 -12.53
C PRO A 8 1.89 -23.43 -12.79
N THR A 9 2.23 -24.23 -11.78
CA THR A 9 3.17 -25.36 -11.90
C THR A 9 2.53 -26.66 -11.41
N PRO A 10 3.19 -27.83 -11.55
CA PRO A 10 2.69 -29.09 -10.98
C PRO A 10 2.51 -29.08 -9.45
N ASN A 11 3.16 -28.16 -8.73
CA ASN A 11 2.77 -27.83 -7.36
C ASN A 11 1.71 -26.71 -7.42
N PRO A 12 0.44 -26.95 -7.01
CA PRO A 12 -0.63 -25.97 -7.12
C PRO A 12 -0.44 -24.73 -6.23
N PHE A 13 0.48 -24.79 -5.26
CA PHE A 13 0.88 -23.65 -4.42
C PHE A 13 2.06 -22.86 -4.98
N VAL A 14 2.63 -23.26 -6.13
CA VAL A 14 3.74 -22.56 -6.78
C VAL A 14 3.30 -22.02 -8.14
N VAL A 15 3.44 -20.70 -8.29
CA VAL A 15 3.20 -19.94 -9.52
C VAL A 15 4.55 -19.45 -10.06
N LYS A 16 4.75 -19.55 -11.38
CA LYS A 16 5.90 -18.95 -12.07
C LYS A 16 5.49 -17.66 -12.76
N LEU A 17 6.30 -16.62 -12.55
CA LEU A 17 6.28 -15.38 -13.32
C LEU A 17 7.51 -15.36 -14.23
N SER A 18 7.37 -15.00 -15.50
CA SER A 18 8.51 -14.78 -16.41
C SER A 18 8.36 -13.54 -17.27
N LEU A 19 9.49 -12.89 -17.58
CA LEU A 19 9.56 -11.62 -18.31
C LEU A 19 10.84 -11.54 -19.16
N ASP A 20 10.70 -11.30 -20.46
CA ASP A 20 11.81 -11.04 -21.37
C ASP A 20 12.21 -9.56 -21.34
N LEU A 21 13.41 -9.28 -20.84
CA LEU A 21 14.01 -7.95 -20.74
C LEU A 21 15.07 -7.71 -21.82
N LYS A 22 15.32 -8.67 -22.73
CA LYS A 22 16.45 -8.63 -23.69
C LYS A 22 16.53 -7.33 -24.47
N SER A 23 15.45 -6.93 -25.15
CA SER A 23 15.44 -5.69 -25.94
C SER A 23 15.65 -4.43 -25.09
N TYR A 24 15.20 -4.44 -23.82
CA TYR A 24 15.41 -3.33 -22.89
C TYR A 24 16.88 -3.24 -22.43
N CYS A 25 17.49 -4.37 -22.06
CA CYS A 25 18.91 -4.46 -21.70
C CYS A 25 19.84 -4.11 -22.88
N GLU A 26 19.56 -4.62 -24.09
CA GLU A 26 20.32 -4.29 -25.31
C GLU A 26 20.17 -2.80 -25.70
N ALA A 27 18.98 -2.23 -25.58
CA ALA A 27 18.75 -0.80 -25.84
C ALA A 27 19.43 0.08 -24.78
N TYR A 28 19.42 -0.35 -23.51
CA TYR A 28 20.12 0.35 -22.44
C TYR A 28 21.63 0.44 -22.72
N VAL A 29 22.29 -0.68 -23.04
CA VAL A 29 23.75 -0.69 -23.29
C VAL A 29 24.13 0.21 -24.46
N LYS A 30 23.33 0.22 -25.54
CA LYS A 30 23.53 1.13 -26.68
C LYS A 30 23.39 2.60 -26.29
N HIS A 31 22.31 2.96 -25.58
CA HIS A 31 22.10 4.31 -25.06
C HIS A 31 23.18 4.73 -24.06
N ALA A 32 23.65 3.83 -23.20
CA ALA A 32 24.69 4.11 -22.21
C ALA A 32 26.08 4.34 -22.82
N ALA A 33 26.37 3.72 -23.97
CA ALA A 33 27.59 3.93 -24.74
C ALA A 33 27.61 5.32 -25.44
N GLU A 34 26.48 5.75 -25.99
CA GLU A 34 26.35 7.05 -26.68
C GLU A 34 25.17 7.90 -26.15
N PRO A 35 25.20 8.44 -24.91
CA PRO A 35 24.03 9.07 -24.29
C PRO A 35 23.50 10.35 -24.97
N ALA A 36 24.27 10.93 -25.90
CA ALA A 36 23.87 12.07 -26.71
C ALA A 36 23.11 11.68 -28.00
N ASN A 37 23.17 10.40 -28.39
CA ASN A 37 22.61 9.91 -29.64
C ASN A 37 21.07 9.73 -29.53
N GLN A 38 20.32 10.66 -30.11
CA GLN A 38 18.86 10.68 -30.05
C GLN A 38 18.19 9.47 -30.73
N GLU A 39 18.87 8.84 -31.71
CA GLU A 39 18.39 7.65 -32.40
C GLU A 39 18.46 6.39 -31.51
N LEU A 40 19.35 6.38 -30.51
CA LEU A 40 19.45 5.32 -29.50
C LEU A 40 18.60 5.63 -28.26
N PHE A 41 18.56 6.89 -27.84
CA PHE A 41 17.72 7.33 -26.71
C PHE A 41 16.23 7.12 -26.97
N THR A 42 15.73 7.39 -28.18
CA THR A 42 14.30 7.31 -28.48
C THR A 42 13.72 5.88 -28.38
N PRO A 43 14.32 4.84 -28.99
CA PRO A 43 13.93 3.44 -28.78
C PRO A 43 14.05 3.00 -27.33
N PHE A 44 15.16 3.35 -26.64
CA PHE A 44 15.36 3.02 -25.23
C PHE A 44 14.26 3.63 -24.34
N LYS A 45 13.96 4.92 -24.51
CA LYS A 45 12.89 5.63 -23.79
C LYS A 45 11.53 4.96 -24.01
N LYS A 46 11.21 4.58 -25.25
CA LYS A 46 9.97 3.86 -25.59
C LYS A 46 9.87 2.51 -24.86
N LEU A 47 10.96 1.74 -24.83
CA LEU A 47 11.00 0.46 -24.11
C LEU A 47 10.87 0.66 -22.59
N ARG A 48 11.54 1.67 -22.01
CA ARG A 48 11.40 2.00 -20.59
C ARG A 48 9.97 2.43 -20.23
N THR A 49 9.27 3.17 -21.09
CA THR A 49 7.86 3.53 -20.89
C THR A 49 6.97 2.30 -20.89
N LEU A 50 7.06 1.42 -21.90
CA LEU A 50 6.24 0.20 -21.99
C LEU A 50 6.47 -0.77 -20.82
N LEU A 51 7.72 -0.90 -20.37
CA LEU A 51 8.07 -1.70 -19.19
C LEU A 51 7.56 -1.02 -17.91
N GLY A 52 7.66 0.31 -17.81
CA GLY A 52 7.09 1.10 -16.72
C GLY A 52 5.57 0.98 -16.60
N GLU A 53 4.83 1.03 -17.71
CA GLU A 53 3.38 0.80 -17.78
C GLU A 53 3.00 -0.62 -17.30
N THR A 54 3.88 -1.60 -17.56
CA THR A 54 3.73 -2.99 -17.10
C THR A 54 4.04 -3.15 -15.60
N LEU A 55 4.90 -2.29 -15.05
CA LEU A 55 5.40 -2.33 -13.66
C LEU A 55 4.75 -1.29 -12.72
N THR A 56 3.78 -0.50 -13.18
CA THR A 56 3.13 0.57 -12.40
C THR A 56 1.65 0.72 -12.74
N GLY A 57 0.91 1.49 -11.94
CA GLY A 57 -0.52 1.74 -12.13
C GLY A 57 -1.32 0.44 -12.25
N VAL A 58 -2.28 0.40 -13.18
CA VAL A 58 -3.13 -0.79 -13.44
C VAL A 58 -2.28 -2.01 -13.85
N GLY A 59 -1.25 -1.83 -14.68
CA GLY A 59 -0.39 -2.93 -15.11
C GLY A 59 0.30 -3.61 -13.93
N GLY A 60 0.94 -2.82 -13.07
CA GLY A 60 1.59 -3.32 -11.85
C GLY A 60 0.62 -3.94 -10.84
N ALA A 61 -0.62 -3.42 -10.75
CA ALA A 61 -1.62 -3.88 -9.79
C ALA A 61 -2.29 -5.22 -10.15
N LEU A 62 -2.24 -5.66 -11.43
CA LEU A 62 -2.93 -6.89 -11.86
C LEU A 62 -2.15 -8.19 -11.59
N HIS A 63 -0.82 -8.13 -11.44
CA HIS A 63 0.01 -9.34 -11.32
C HIS A 63 -0.29 -10.15 -10.05
N TRP A 64 -0.42 -9.47 -8.90
CA TRP A 64 -0.61 -10.14 -7.62
C TRP A 64 -2.03 -10.76 -7.46
N PRO A 65 -3.13 -10.09 -7.85
CA PRO A 65 -4.44 -10.74 -7.96
C PRO A 65 -4.44 -11.97 -8.87
N ALA A 66 -3.72 -11.95 -10.00
CA ALA A 66 -3.60 -13.12 -10.88
C ALA A 66 -2.84 -14.29 -10.21
N ILE A 67 -1.82 -14.00 -9.40
CA ILE A 67 -1.13 -15.01 -8.57
C ILE A 67 -2.08 -15.58 -7.51
N LYS A 68 -2.78 -14.72 -6.73
CA LYS A 68 -3.74 -15.17 -5.71
C LYS A 68 -4.85 -16.04 -6.30
N ALA A 69 -5.35 -15.71 -7.49
CA ALA A 69 -6.40 -16.48 -8.17
C ALA A 69 -5.98 -17.92 -8.54
N LEU A 70 -4.70 -18.16 -8.81
CA LEU A 70 -4.17 -19.51 -9.07
C LEU A 70 -4.09 -20.36 -7.78
N TRP A 71 -3.79 -19.72 -6.64
CA TRP A 71 -3.72 -20.38 -5.33
C TRP A 71 -5.09 -20.57 -4.65
N ALA A 72 -6.10 -19.77 -5.00
CA ALA A 72 -7.35 -19.66 -4.23
C ALA A 72 -8.07 -20.99 -4.02
N LYS A 73 -8.28 -21.77 -5.10
CA LYS A 73 -8.92 -23.10 -4.99
C LYS A 73 -8.06 -24.08 -4.16
N PRO A 74 -6.76 -24.29 -4.44
CA PRO A 74 -5.88 -25.13 -3.62
C PRO A 74 -5.87 -24.75 -2.12
N ALA A 75 -5.89 -23.45 -1.81
CA ALA A 75 -5.96 -22.96 -0.43
C ALA A 75 -7.30 -23.30 0.23
N GLN A 76 -8.42 -23.09 -0.48
CA GLN A 76 -9.76 -23.45 -0.03
C GLN A 76 -9.92 -24.97 0.18
N GLU A 77 -9.31 -25.81 -0.67
CA GLU A 77 -9.25 -27.27 -0.50
C GLU A 77 -8.46 -27.71 0.75
N ARG A 78 -7.60 -26.84 1.31
CA ARG A 78 -6.96 -27.00 2.63
C ARG A 78 -7.69 -26.30 3.78
N GLY A 79 -8.82 -25.62 3.52
CA GLY A 79 -9.62 -24.88 4.50
C GLY A 79 -9.26 -23.39 4.66
N PHE A 80 -8.37 -22.85 3.84
CA PHE A 80 -7.92 -21.46 3.91
C PHE A 80 -8.70 -20.57 2.93
N ASN A 81 -9.69 -19.83 3.44
CA ASN A 81 -10.60 -19.03 2.61
C ASN A 81 -10.09 -17.61 2.28
N PHE A 82 -8.97 -17.16 2.85
CA PHE A 82 -8.49 -15.77 2.73
C PHE A 82 -8.01 -15.34 1.32
N LEU A 83 -8.12 -16.22 0.32
CA LEU A 83 -7.84 -15.95 -1.09
C LEU A 83 -9.10 -15.98 -1.98
N ASP A 84 -10.28 -16.27 -1.41
CA ASP A 84 -11.55 -16.16 -2.13
C ASP A 84 -11.83 -14.68 -2.44
N ALA A 85 -12.26 -14.37 -3.66
CA ALA A 85 -12.66 -13.02 -4.07
C ALA A 85 -13.90 -12.49 -3.30
N ASN A 86 -14.62 -13.38 -2.62
CA ASN A 86 -15.77 -13.08 -1.77
C ASN A 86 -15.43 -13.06 -0.27
N TYR A 87 -14.16 -13.20 0.12
CA TYR A 87 -13.75 -13.16 1.52
C TYR A 87 -13.90 -11.72 2.09
N LEU A 88 -14.77 -11.56 3.09
CA LEU A 88 -15.14 -10.26 3.66
C LEU A 88 -14.33 -9.86 4.90
N GLU A 89 -13.55 -10.79 5.45
CA GLU A 89 -12.68 -10.55 6.60
C GLU A 89 -11.30 -10.04 6.12
N SER A 90 -10.47 -9.57 7.06
CA SER A 90 -9.10 -9.17 6.72
C SER A 90 -8.25 -10.39 6.32
N ALA A 91 -7.34 -10.23 5.36
CA ALA A 91 -6.39 -11.29 5.02
C ALA A 91 -5.24 -11.39 6.05
N PRO A 92 -4.49 -12.51 6.11
CA PRO A 92 -3.22 -12.60 6.81
C PRO A 92 -2.27 -11.45 6.40
N LEU A 93 -1.52 -10.88 7.34
CA LEU A 93 -0.74 -9.66 7.09
C LEU A 93 0.34 -9.82 6.01
N VAL A 94 0.86 -11.04 5.80
CA VAL A 94 1.75 -11.33 4.66
C VAL A 94 1.06 -11.12 3.30
N ILE A 95 -0.25 -11.43 3.21
CA ILE A 95 -1.03 -11.26 1.98
C ILE A 95 -1.37 -9.78 1.75
N ASP A 96 -1.84 -9.06 2.78
CA ASP A 96 -2.11 -7.60 2.68
C ASP A 96 -0.84 -6.79 2.37
N THR A 97 0.30 -7.17 2.96
CA THR A 97 1.59 -6.53 2.67
C THR A 97 1.97 -6.71 1.20
N LEU A 98 1.75 -7.90 0.64
CA LEU A 98 2.06 -8.17 -0.77
C LEU A 98 1.01 -7.61 -1.74
N ASP A 99 -0.27 -7.50 -1.35
CA ASP A 99 -1.29 -6.74 -2.08
C ASP A 99 -0.88 -5.28 -2.31
N ARG A 100 -0.14 -4.69 -1.37
CA ARG A 100 0.39 -3.31 -1.49
C ARG A 100 1.74 -3.23 -2.20
N PHE A 101 2.63 -4.21 -1.99
CA PHE A 101 4.06 -4.04 -2.27
C PHE A 101 4.74 -5.16 -3.08
N PHE A 102 4.03 -6.19 -3.54
CA PHE A 102 4.61 -7.22 -4.43
C PHE A 102 5.32 -6.60 -5.65
N ILE A 103 4.74 -5.53 -6.20
CA ILE A 103 5.29 -4.83 -7.36
C ILE A 103 6.67 -4.19 -7.11
N GLU A 104 7.00 -3.83 -5.86
CA GLU A 104 8.33 -3.33 -5.51
C GLU A 104 9.39 -4.42 -5.54
N LEU A 105 9.03 -5.67 -5.21
CA LEU A 105 9.93 -6.82 -5.32
C LEU A 105 10.23 -7.10 -6.79
N LEU A 106 9.20 -7.15 -7.64
CA LEU A 106 9.35 -7.35 -9.08
C LEU A 106 10.22 -6.26 -9.74
N LYS A 107 10.07 -4.99 -9.35
CA LYS A 107 10.96 -3.90 -9.80
C LYS A 107 12.43 -4.17 -9.43
N ASN A 108 12.70 -4.55 -8.18
CA ASN A 108 14.07 -4.85 -7.74
C ASN A 108 14.70 -5.99 -8.56
N SER A 109 13.95 -7.06 -8.87
CA SER A 109 14.45 -8.17 -9.69
C SER A 109 14.68 -7.77 -11.16
N VAL A 110 13.86 -6.89 -11.72
CA VAL A 110 14.09 -6.29 -13.06
C VAL A 110 15.37 -5.45 -13.08
N ASP A 111 15.58 -4.63 -12.05
CA ASP A 111 16.77 -3.79 -11.91
C ASP A 111 18.05 -4.62 -11.69
N ALA A 112 17.95 -5.73 -10.95
CA ALA A 112 19.04 -6.66 -10.72
C ALA A 112 19.44 -7.44 -12.01
N ILE A 113 18.48 -7.82 -12.86
CA ILE A 113 18.79 -8.33 -14.21
C ILE A 113 19.54 -7.28 -15.03
N LEU A 114 19.06 -6.02 -15.06
CA LEU A 114 19.75 -4.96 -15.81
C LEU A 114 21.17 -4.74 -15.29
N LYS A 115 21.35 -4.67 -13.96
CA LYS A 115 22.66 -4.52 -13.32
C LYS A 115 23.61 -5.66 -13.71
N ASN A 116 23.17 -6.91 -13.59
CA ASN A 116 24.00 -8.07 -13.90
C ASN A 116 24.34 -8.21 -15.40
N TYR A 117 23.44 -7.80 -16.29
CA TYR A 117 23.71 -7.73 -17.72
C TYR A 117 24.81 -6.70 -18.03
N VAL A 118 24.78 -5.52 -17.40
CA VAL A 118 25.75 -4.43 -17.64
C VAL A 118 27.10 -4.70 -16.99
N GLU A 119 27.13 -5.13 -15.72
CA GLU A 119 28.39 -5.32 -14.97
C GLU A 119 29.16 -6.58 -15.39
N ASN A 120 28.45 -7.67 -15.66
CA ASN A 120 29.07 -9.00 -15.84
C ASN A 120 28.90 -9.57 -17.27
N GLN A 121 28.29 -8.82 -18.19
CA GLN A 121 27.91 -9.29 -19.54
C GLN A 121 27.15 -10.64 -19.54
N GLN A 122 26.39 -10.91 -18.47
CA GLN A 122 25.71 -12.20 -18.29
C GLN A 122 24.55 -12.38 -19.28
N SER A 123 24.36 -13.61 -19.74
CA SER A 123 23.40 -13.97 -20.79
C SER A 123 21.93 -13.94 -20.35
N THR A 124 21.64 -14.04 -19.06
CA THR A 124 20.26 -14.06 -18.52
C THR A 124 19.62 -12.67 -18.65
N THR A 125 18.86 -12.50 -19.73
CA THR A 125 17.96 -11.36 -19.97
C THR A 125 16.48 -11.73 -19.76
N GLN A 126 16.21 -13.00 -19.40
CA GLN A 126 14.89 -13.48 -19.01
C GLN A 126 14.81 -13.55 -17.48
N LEU A 127 14.01 -12.67 -16.89
CA LEU A 127 13.64 -12.78 -15.48
C LEU A 127 12.69 -13.95 -15.33
N GLU A 128 12.98 -14.83 -14.38
CA GLU A 128 12.09 -15.88 -13.88
C GLU A 128 11.95 -15.74 -12.38
N MET A 129 10.71 -15.79 -11.89
CA MET A 129 10.40 -15.80 -10.46
C MET A 129 9.50 -16.99 -10.13
N SER A 130 9.80 -17.66 -9.02
CA SER A 130 8.98 -18.71 -8.43
C SER A 130 8.34 -18.16 -7.16
N ILE A 131 7.01 -18.19 -7.08
CA ILE A 131 6.22 -17.59 -6.02
C ILE A 131 5.40 -18.71 -5.38
N GLU A 132 5.67 -19.00 -4.12
CA GLU A 132 5.18 -20.17 -3.40
C GLU A 132 4.36 -19.75 -2.17
N LEU A 133 3.18 -20.34 -2.01
CA LEU A 133 2.31 -20.16 -0.85
C LEU A 133 2.41 -21.40 0.07
N ASP A 134 3.26 -21.29 1.08
CA ASP A 134 3.55 -22.34 2.05
C ASP A 134 2.49 -22.35 3.16
N LEU A 135 1.56 -23.30 3.05
CA LEU A 135 0.42 -23.59 3.96
C LEU A 135 0.59 -24.97 4.62
N ASN A 136 1.80 -25.30 5.05
CA ASN A 136 2.09 -26.56 5.74
C ASN A 136 2.01 -26.43 7.28
N ASP A 137 2.15 -25.20 7.78
CA ASP A 137 1.68 -24.80 9.11
C ASP A 137 0.16 -24.52 9.04
N LYS A 138 -0.54 -24.69 10.17
CA LYS A 138 -1.98 -24.37 10.31
C LYS A 138 -2.22 -23.00 10.93
N ASP A 139 -1.26 -22.51 11.70
CA ASP A 139 -1.38 -21.26 12.46
C ASP A 139 -0.60 -20.12 11.78
N ALA A 140 0.28 -20.42 10.81
CA ALA A 140 1.06 -19.46 10.03
C ALA A 140 0.90 -19.62 8.50
N VAL A 141 0.87 -18.48 7.79
CA VAL A 141 0.97 -18.41 6.33
C VAL A 141 2.38 -17.94 5.97
N SER A 142 3.01 -18.62 5.03
CA SER A 142 4.29 -18.19 4.46
C SER A 142 4.18 -17.95 2.96
N VAL A 143 4.80 -16.88 2.47
CA VAL A 143 5.01 -16.65 1.03
C VAL A 143 6.50 -16.62 0.76
N VAL A 144 6.96 -17.50 -0.14
CA VAL A 144 8.36 -17.58 -0.57
C VAL A 144 8.47 -17.09 -2.01
N ILE A 145 9.30 -16.09 -2.24
CA ILE A 145 9.55 -15.47 -3.54
C ILE A 145 11.02 -15.71 -3.88
N LYS A 146 11.26 -16.45 -4.96
CA LYS A 146 12.60 -16.75 -5.49
C LYS A 146 12.73 -16.17 -6.88
N ASP A 147 13.89 -15.64 -7.24
CA ASP A 147 14.18 -15.19 -8.62
C ASP A 147 15.49 -15.75 -9.17
N ASN A 148 15.80 -15.40 -10.42
CA ASN A 148 17.06 -15.67 -11.11
C ASN A 148 17.86 -14.38 -11.41
N SER A 149 17.62 -13.31 -10.65
CA SER A 149 18.08 -11.95 -10.97
C SER A 149 19.51 -11.62 -10.49
N GLY A 150 20.21 -12.61 -9.94
CA GLY A 150 21.36 -12.41 -9.04
C GLY A 150 20.93 -12.31 -7.57
N GLY A 151 21.85 -12.65 -6.67
CA GLY A 151 21.58 -12.67 -5.22
C GLY A 151 22.10 -11.46 -4.45
N PHE A 152 21.84 -11.45 -3.15
CA PHE A 152 22.38 -10.46 -2.22
C PHE A 152 23.89 -10.69 -1.97
N PRO A 153 24.68 -9.65 -1.70
CA PRO A 153 26.03 -9.79 -1.18
C PRO A 153 26.04 -10.56 0.15
N THR A 154 27.05 -11.42 0.38
CA THR A 154 27.13 -12.27 1.58
C THR A 154 27.07 -11.46 2.88
N HIS A 155 27.73 -10.29 2.92
CA HIS A 155 27.69 -9.39 4.08
C HIS A 155 26.31 -8.78 4.32
N TYR A 156 25.44 -8.66 3.30
CA TYR A 156 24.08 -8.15 3.47
C TYR A 156 23.20 -9.21 4.14
N ILE A 157 23.31 -10.48 3.71
CA ILE A 157 22.62 -11.62 4.35
C ILE A 157 23.08 -11.78 5.80
N GLN A 158 24.39 -11.79 6.06
CA GLN A 158 24.96 -11.95 7.40
C GLN A 158 24.52 -10.85 8.37
N ASN A 159 24.37 -9.61 7.90
CA ASN A 159 23.92 -8.49 8.74
C ASN A 159 22.38 -8.31 8.77
N PHE A 160 21.62 -9.05 7.97
CA PHE A 160 20.16 -8.88 7.89
C PHE A 160 19.44 -9.13 9.24
N PRO A 161 19.77 -10.17 10.04
CA PRO A 161 19.15 -10.34 11.36
C PRO A 161 19.38 -9.14 12.30
N ALA A 162 20.57 -8.55 12.29
CA ALA A 162 20.88 -7.36 13.08
C ALA A 162 20.13 -6.12 12.56
N TYR A 163 20.02 -5.95 11.25
CA TYR A 163 19.23 -4.89 10.61
C TYR A 163 17.72 -4.97 10.95
N ILE A 164 17.19 -6.17 11.16
CA ILE A 164 15.84 -6.38 11.69
C ILE A 164 15.76 -6.04 13.19
N ALA A 165 16.64 -6.61 14.02
CA ALA A 165 16.63 -6.42 15.47
C ALA A 165 16.84 -4.96 15.90
N ASN A 166 17.69 -4.21 15.19
CA ASN A 166 17.93 -2.78 15.42
C ASN A 166 16.83 -1.86 14.88
N HIS A 167 15.80 -2.43 14.23
CA HIS A 167 14.77 -1.73 13.47
C HIS A 167 15.32 -0.74 12.41
N ASP A 168 16.48 -1.01 11.83
CA ASP A 168 17.13 -0.08 10.89
C ASP A 168 16.31 0.11 9.59
N TYR A 169 15.41 -0.82 9.27
CA TYR A 169 14.41 -0.66 8.23
C TYR A 169 13.49 0.54 8.44
N LYS A 170 13.12 0.89 9.69
CA LYS A 170 12.30 2.07 10.01
C LYS A 170 13.02 3.36 9.62
N LYS A 171 14.33 3.43 9.89
CA LYS A 171 15.18 4.59 9.56
C LYS A 171 15.31 4.73 8.05
N ARG A 172 15.59 3.64 7.33
CA ARG A 172 15.77 3.60 5.87
C ARG A 172 14.47 3.84 5.09
N SER A 173 13.32 3.41 5.61
CA SER A 173 12.03 3.64 4.96
C SER A 173 11.60 5.11 5.08
N LEU A 174 11.75 5.72 6.26
CA LEU A 174 11.43 7.14 6.50
C LEU A 174 12.41 8.11 5.82
N SER A 175 13.73 7.85 5.88
CA SER A 175 14.76 8.86 5.55
C SER A 175 14.60 9.51 4.17
N SER A 176 14.55 10.84 4.13
CA SER A 176 14.52 11.64 2.89
C SER A 176 15.85 11.72 2.15
N ALA A 177 16.96 11.32 2.78
CA ALA A 177 18.32 11.44 2.26
C ALA A 177 18.79 10.21 1.47
N ASP A 178 19.78 10.43 0.59
CA ASP A 178 20.48 9.42 -0.22
C ASP A 178 21.39 8.48 0.58
N ASN A 179 20.90 7.97 1.71
CA ASN A 179 21.52 6.87 2.46
C ASN A 179 21.54 5.54 1.69
N ALA A 180 21.11 5.55 0.42
CA ALA A 180 21.49 4.54 -0.57
C ALA A 180 23.00 4.32 -0.59
N ASN A 181 23.82 5.39 -0.53
CA ASN A 181 25.29 5.35 -0.68
C ASN A 181 26.04 4.44 0.32
N THR A 182 25.44 3.97 1.42
CA THR A 182 26.06 2.97 2.32
C THR A 182 25.83 1.51 1.90
N PHE A 183 24.96 1.25 0.91
CA PHE A 183 24.69 -0.10 0.36
C PHE A 183 24.61 -0.14 -1.18
N THR A 184 24.42 0.98 -1.88
CA THR A 184 24.60 1.06 -3.33
C THR A 184 26.07 1.34 -3.65
N SER A 185 26.68 0.38 -4.35
CA SER A 185 28.09 0.39 -4.72
C SER A 185 28.36 1.44 -5.81
N SER A 186 28.71 2.66 -5.39
CA SER A 186 29.11 3.81 -6.23
C SER A 186 28.03 4.41 -7.13
N LYS A 187 28.07 5.75 -7.28
CA LYS A 187 27.15 6.57 -8.08
C LYS A 187 27.20 6.17 -9.57
N GLY A 188 26.34 5.23 -9.96
CA GLY A 188 26.35 4.62 -11.27
C GLY A 188 25.47 5.39 -12.26
N LYS A 189 25.94 5.59 -13.49
CA LYS A 189 25.12 6.14 -14.60
C LYS A 189 23.85 5.33 -14.90
N ILE A 190 23.72 4.14 -14.30
CA ILE A 190 22.59 3.22 -14.40
C ILE A 190 21.43 3.63 -13.47
N GLU A 191 21.71 4.24 -12.31
CA GLU A 191 20.74 4.40 -11.21
C GLU A 191 19.48 5.19 -11.59
N HIS A 192 19.60 6.16 -12.51
CA HIS A 192 18.47 6.94 -13.04
C HIS A 192 17.49 6.12 -13.91
N TYR A 193 17.86 4.92 -14.34
CA TYR A 193 17.09 4.11 -15.27
C TYR A 193 16.35 2.95 -14.61
N TYR A 194 16.76 2.57 -13.40
CA TYR A 194 16.09 1.61 -12.53
C TYR A 194 14.63 2.00 -12.22
N PHE A 195 13.85 1.03 -11.75
CA PHE A 195 12.45 1.19 -11.36
C PHE A 195 12.28 1.27 -9.82
N GLY A 196 13.10 0.57 -9.04
CA GLY A 196 13.18 0.60 -7.58
C GLY A 196 13.96 1.80 -7.01
N GLY A 197 13.70 2.99 -7.55
CA GLY A 197 14.61 4.16 -7.56
C GLY A 197 15.05 4.80 -6.23
N ALA A 198 14.72 4.23 -5.07
CA ALA A 198 15.19 4.71 -3.76
C ALA A 198 15.82 3.63 -2.87
N GLY A 199 15.88 2.36 -3.32
CA GLY A 199 16.36 1.25 -2.49
C GLY A 199 15.54 1.04 -1.20
N LYS A 200 14.26 1.44 -1.22
CA LYS A 200 13.33 1.43 -0.07
C LYS A 200 12.30 0.30 -0.09
N GLY A 201 12.03 -0.36 -1.22
CA GLY A 201 10.93 -1.33 -1.36
C GLY A 201 10.87 -2.37 -0.24
N LEU A 202 11.98 -3.10 -0.02
CA LEU A 202 12.07 -4.07 1.09
C LEU A 202 11.95 -3.40 2.48
N ALA A 203 12.48 -2.19 2.68
CA ALA A 203 12.36 -1.49 3.96
C ALA A 203 10.92 -1.04 4.27
N ILE A 204 10.12 -0.71 3.24
CA ILE A 204 8.68 -0.40 3.37
C ILE A 204 7.88 -1.67 3.68
N ILE A 205 8.16 -2.77 2.97
CA ILE A 205 7.57 -4.10 3.22
C ILE A 205 7.81 -4.54 4.68
N LEU A 206 9.05 -4.43 5.16
CA LEU A 206 9.43 -4.75 6.54
C LEU A 206 8.73 -3.85 7.57
N ASN A 207 8.51 -2.56 7.25
CA ASN A 207 7.85 -1.62 8.14
C ASN A 207 6.35 -1.94 8.33
N LEU A 208 5.67 -2.41 7.27
CA LEU A 208 4.28 -2.86 7.38
C LEU A 208 4.18 -4.25 8.01
N LEU A 209 4.95 -5.23 7.54
CA LEU A 209 4.82 -6.61 8.01
C LEU A 209 5.26 -6.78 9.47
N LEU A 210 6.40 -6.19 9.86
CA LEU A 210 6.99 -6.43 11.19
C LEU A 210 6.41 -5.54 12.29
N THR A 211 5.79 -4.40 11.97
CA THR A 211 5.24 -3.47 12.97
C THR A 211 3.92 -2.82 12.59
N GLY A 212 3.19 -3.33 11.59
CA GLY A 212 1.86 -2.83 11.23
C GLY A 212 1.82 -1.41 10.67
N HIS A 213 2.97 -0.82 10.31
CA HIS A 213 3.09 0.60 9.96
C HIS A 213 3.15 0.82 8.44
N LEU A 214 2.10 1.40 7.86
CA LEU A 214 2.14 1.94 6.50
C LEU A 214 2.96 3.25 6.45
N LEU A 215 3.49 3.57 5.28
CA LEU A 215 4.14 4.84 4.98
C LEU A 215 3.34 5.53 3.88
N GLU A 216 2.67 6.64 4.23
CA GLU A 216 1.80 7.39 3.31
C GLU A 216 2.54 8.55 2.62
N GLY A 217 3.72 8.93 3.13
CA GLY A 217 4.56 9.98 2.54
C GLY A 217 5.91 10.16 3.25
N PRO A 218 6.75 11.12 2.82
CA PRO A 218 8.00 11.45 3.47
C PRO A 218 7.79 11.80 4.95
N ASN A 219 8.44 11.06 5.86
CA ASN A 219 8.26 11.13 7.31
C ASN A 219 6.81 10.90 7.83
N GLN A 220 5.88 10.44 6.99
CA GLN A 220 4.49 10.17 7.37
C GLN A 220 4.26 8.66 7.43
N SER A 221 4.05 8.15 8.64
CA SER A 221 3.71 6.74 8.90
C SER A 221 2.42 6.63 9.68
N LYS A 222 1.64 5.61 9.36
CA LYS A 222 0.31 5.33 9.89
C LYS A 222 0.25 3.91 10.40
N VAL A 223 -0.15 3.76 11.65
CA VAL A 223 -0.42 2.45 12.25
C VAL A 223 -1.69 1.89 11.60
N LEU A 224 -1.57 0.77 10.89
CA LEU A 224 -2.71 0.04 10.33
C LEU A 224 -3.08 -1.18 11.17
N TYR A 225 -2.10 -1.79 11.85
CA TYR A 225 -2.25 -3.02 12.61
C TYR A 225 -1.46 -2.93 13.92
N ASP A 226 -1.97 -3.56 14.99
CA ASP A 226 -1.18 -3.81 16.20
C ASP A 226 -0.45 -5.15 16.05
N VAL A 227 0.87 -5.10 15.83
CA VAL A 227 1.71 -6.28 15.53
C VAL A 227 2.67 -6.53 16.69
N ALA A 228 2.41 -7.59 17.44
CA ALA A 228 3.25 -8.02 18.55
C ALA A 228 4.66 -8.43 18.09
N GLU A 229 5.66 -8.22 18.95
CA GLU A 229 7.06 -8.53 18.64
C GLU A 229 7.24 -10.01 18.30
N ASN A 230 7.99 -10.30 17.23
CA ASN A 230 8.25 -11.65 16.71
C ASN A 230 7.01 -12.44 16.23
N ALA A 231 5.80 -11.84 16.18
CA ALA A 231 4.61 -12.49 15.64
C ALA A 231 4.64 -12.69 14.11
N THR A 232 5.54 -11.99 13.40
CA THR A 232 5.82 -12.13 11.97
C THR A 232 7.31 -12.24 11.73
N ALA A 233 7.72 -12.91 10.65
CA ALA A 233 9.13 -13.12 10.32
C ALA A 233 9.43 -12.84 8.85
N VAL A 234 10.68 -12.45 8.56
CA VAL A 234 11.23 -12.36 7.21
C VAL A 234 12.65 -12.94 7.21
N SER A 235 12.95 -13.82 6.25
CA SER A 235 14.31 -14.27 5.96
C SER A 235 14.71 -13.96 4.52
N ILE A 236 16.01 -13.76 4.30
CA ILE A 236 16.61 -13.56 2.98
C ILE A 236 17.73 -14.57 2.76
N GLU A 237 17.77 -15.16 1.58
CA GLU A 237 18.75 -16.19 1.19
C GLU A 237 19.16 -15.99 -0.28
N ASN A 238 20.19 -16.70 -0.73
CA ASN A 238 20.61 -16.73 -2.12
C ASN A 238 20.25 -18.07 -2.77
N CYS A 239 19.61 -18.02 -3.93
CA CYS A 239 19.46 -19.17 -4.81
C CYS A 239 20.84 -19.53 -5.40
N THR A 240 21.25 -20.80 -5.28
CA THR A 240 22.53 -21.30 -5.78
C THR A 240 22.35 -22.42 -6.80
N GLN A 241 23.29 -22.52 -7.74
CA GLN A 241 23.39 -23.62 -8.71
C GLN A 241 24.83 -24.10 -8.72
N GLY A 242 25.12 -25.16 -7.94
CA GLY A 242 26.48 -25.43 -7.49
C GLY A 242 27.01 -24.24 -6.67
N ASP A 243 28.28 -23.89 -6.83
CA ASP A 243 28.91 -22.79 -6.10
C ASP A 243 28.47 -21.39 -6.59
N LYS A 244 27.73 -21.29 -7.69
CA LYS A 244 27.30 -20.00 -8.25
C LYS A 244 25.98 -19.54 -7.61
N VAL A 245 25.98 -18.33 -7.06
CA VAL A 245 24.75 -17.57 -6.76
C VAL A 245 24.07 -17.15 -8.07
N VAL A 246 22.80 -17.52 -8.24
CA VAL A 246 22.00 -17.26 -9.45
C VAL A 246 20.81 -16.32 -9.21
N GLY A 247 20.41 -16.08 -7.96
CA GLY A 247 19.21 -15.29 -7.67
C GLY A 247 19.00 -15.05 -6.18
N ALA A 248 17.95 -14.30 -5.84
CA ALA A 248 17.53 -14.06 -4.47
C ALA A 248 16.38 -14.97 -4.04
N GLN A 249 16.28 -15.25 -2.74
CA GLN A 249 15.09 -15.80 -2.09
C GLN A 249 14.68 -14.90 -0.92
N LEU A 250 13.38 -14.62 -0.84
CA LEU A 250 12.72 -13.92 0.25
C LEU A 250 11.62 -14.83 0.81
N LYS A 251 11.59 -15.11 2.11
CA LYS A 251 10.44 -15.74 2.77
C LYS A 251 9.82 -14.74 3.74
N PHE A 252 8.53 -14.50 3.58
CA PHE A 252 7.71 -13.67 4.47
C PHE A 252 6.70 -14.57 5.19
N THR A 253 6.52 -14.38 6.50
CA THR A 253 5.64 -15.21 7.33
C THR A 253 4.82 -14.36 8.29
N SER A 254 3.52 -14.62 8.38
CA SER A 254 2.61 -14.08 9.41
C SER A 254 1.70 -15.18 9.95
N PRO A 255 0.97 -14.96 11.06
CA PRO A 255 -0.11 -15.85 11.46
C PRO A 255 -1.20 -15.91 10.37
N VAL A 256 -1.99 -16.98 10.36
CA VAL A 256 -3.23 -17.10 9.57
C VAL A 256 -4.30 -16.15 10.11
N ILE A 257 -4.36 -15.97 11.43
CA ILE A 257 -5.27 -15.02 12.08
C ILE A 257 -4.84 -13.60 11.71
N PRO A 258 -5.73 -12.76 11.17
CA PRO A 258 -5.42 -11.37 10.84
C PRO A 258 -5.15 -10.54 12.09
N PHE A 259 -4.19 -9.60 12.00
CA PHE A 259 -3.99 -8.62 13.08
C PHE A 259 -5.13 -7.61 13.09
N SER A 260 -5.57 -7.22 14.28
CA SER A 260 -6.57 -6.15 14.44
C SER A 260 -5.96 -4.79 14.09
N PRO A 261 -6.75 -3.83 13.59
CA PRO A 261 -6.34 -2.43 13.59
C PRO A 261 -6.09 -1.96 15.03
N PRO A 262 -5.18 -1.00 15.24
CA PRO A 262 -4.95 -0.44 16.57
C PRO A 262 -6.25 0.12 17.14
N LEU A 263 -6.53 -0.19 18.40
CA LEU A 263 -7.67 0.40 19.10
C LEU A 263 -7.53 1.93 19.05
N ALA A 264 -8.50 2.59 18.43
CA ALA A 264 -8.53 4.05 18.40
C ALA A 264 -8.51 4.55 19.85
N PRO A 265 -7.62 5.51 20.22
CA PRO A 265 -7.60 6.03 21.57
C PRO A 265 -8.98 6.58 21.90
N LEU A 266 -9.52 6.21 23.06
CA LEU A 266 -10.83 6.66 23.53
C LEU A 266 -10.77 8.17 23.80
N SER A 267 -10.97 8.97 22.76
CA SER A 267 -11.04 10.43 22.78
C SER A 267 -12.07 10.96 23.79
N ASN A 268 -13.01 10.09 24.18
CA ASN A 268 -13.98 10.31 25.22
C ASN A 268 -13.42 10.30 26.66
N GLU A 269 -12.15 9.99 26.94
CA GLU A 269 -11.63 10.17 28.31
C GLU A 269 -11.64 11.65 28.74
N LYS A 270 -11.29 12.57 27.82
CA LYS A 270 -11.46 14.01 28.07
C LYS A 270 -12.93 14.40 28.17
N ALA A 271 -13.78 13.95 27.24
CA ALA A 271 -15.20 14.25 27.27
C ALA A 271 -15.88 13.73 28.55
N ALA A 272 -15.49 12.56 29.04
CA ALA A 272 -15.96 12.00 30.30
C ALA A 272 -15.49 12.84 31.51
N GLN A 273 -14.22 13.27 31.53
CA GLN A 273 -13.71 14.17 32.58
C GLN A 273 -14.36 15.57 32.54
N GLU A 274 -14.76 16.07 31.36
CA GLU A 274 -15.48 17.34 31.21
C GLU A 274 -16.98 17.22 31.53
N VAL A 275 -17.60 16.04 31.40
CA VAL A 275 -19.03 15.78 31.73
C VAL A 275 -19.23 15.33 33.19
N LEU A 276 -18.25 14.68 33.82
CA LEU A 276 -18.32 14.24 35.22
C LEU A 276 -18.71 15.34 36.23
N PRO A 277 -18.25 16.60 36.11
CA PRO A 277 -18.67 17.72 36.96
C PRO A 277 -20.16 18.09 36.84
N PHE A 278 -20.82 17.73 35.73
CA PHE A 278 -22.22 18.07 35.46
C PHE A 278 -23.21 16.93 35.81
N LEU A 279 -22.71 15.70 36.00
CA LEU A 279 -23.54 14.55 36.40
C LEU A 279 -23.55 14.29 37.91
N LEU A 280 -22.67 14.94 38.69
CA LEU A 280 -22.70 14.88 40.14
C LEU A 280 -23.54 16.06 40.69
N PRO A 281 -24.66 15.82 41.41
CA PRO A 281 -25.40 16.90 42.05
C PRO A 281 -24.51 17.57 43.11
N PRO A 282 -24.60 18.91 43.28
CA PRO A 282 -23.70 19.63 44.17
C PRO A 282 -23.87 19.18 45.62
N LEU A 283 -22.88 18.42 46.12
CA LEU A 283 -22.80 18.06 47.54
C LEU A 283 -22.72 19.32 48.38
N ASN A 284 -23.80 19.60 49.10
CA ASN A 284 -23.97 20.77 49.94
C ASN A 284 -22.88 20.85 51.02
N ARG A 285 -21.79 21.56 50.72
CA ARG A 285 -20.78 21.99 51.71
C ARG A 285 -21.42 23.00 52.66
N ARG A 286 -22.17 22.52 53.64
CA ARG A 286 -22.53 23.26 54.85
C ARG A 286 -21.23 23.67 55.55
N ARG A 287 -20.73 24.87 55.24
CA ARG A 287 -19.88 25.60 56.18
C ARG A 287 -20.71 25.88 57.43
N ILE A 288 -20.15 25.58 58.58
CA ILE A 288 -20.64 26.09 59.85
C ILE A 288 -20.09 27.52 59.95
N SER A 289 -20.98 28.50 60.09
CA SER A 289 -20.68 29.90 60.39
C SER A 289 -21.90 30.53 61.05
N GLU A 290 -21.68 31.34 62.07
CA GLU A 290 -22.70 31.65 63.09
C GLU A 290 -23.51 32.92 62.79
N ALA A 291 -24.72 32.96 63.39
CA ALA A 291 -25.56 34.12 63.73
C ALA A 291 -25.46 35.45 62.94
N SER A 292 -26.56 35.88 62.31
CA SER A 292 -27.48 36.91 62.89
C SER A 292 -28.61 37.41 61.97
N ILE A 293 -29.86 37.25 62.43
CA ILE A 293 -30.97 38.23 62.48
C ILE A 293 -31.05 39.33 61.38
N SER A 294 -31.97 39.22 60.40
CA SER A 294 -33.27 39.99 60.33
C SER A 294 -34.03 39.80 58.98
N PRO A 295 -35.34 40.15 58.85
CA PRO A 295 -36.20 39.80 57.70
C PRO A 295 -36.85 40.99 56.93
N LEU A 296 -37.83 40.67 56.04
CA LEU A 296 -38.64 41.49 55.09
C LEU A 296 -38.03 41.68 53.68
N ALA A 297 -38.77 41.67 52.56
CA ALA A 297 -40.19 41.31 52.30
C ALA A 297 -40.42 40.93 50.81
N GLU A 298 -41.61 40.39 50.48
CA GLU A 298 -42.15 40.21 49.10
C GLU A 298 -42.77 41.53 48.56
N PRO A 299 -43.37 41.65 47.33
CA PRO A 299 -43.65 40.65 46.28
C PRO A 299 -43.45 41.06 44.78
N ARG A 300 -43.68 40.04 43.91
CA ARG A 300 -44.30 40.00 42.54
C ARG A 300 -45.21 41.17 42.07
N PRO A 301 -45.71 41.21 40.79
CA PRO A 301 -45.37 40.50 39.52
C PRO A 301 -45.30 41.51 38.31
N ASP A 302 -45.78 41.39 37.03
CA ASP A 302 -46.39 40.35 36.15
C ASP A 302 -46.38 40.75 34.62
N LEU A 303 -46.87 39.87 33.73
CA LEU A 303 -47.49 40.05 32.36
C LEU A 303 -46.75 40.91 31.26
N ALA A 304 -46.55 40.52 29.98
CA ALA A 304 -47.39 39.89 28.90
C ALA A 304 -48.28 40.90 28.11
N PRO A 305 -48.84 40.62 26.89
CA PRO A 305 -48.33 39.87 25.71
C PRO A 305 -48.75 40.45 24.30
N ALA A 306 -48.47 39.69 23.21
CA ALA A 306 -49.40 39.34 22.09
C ALA A 306 -49.42 40.05 20.68
N ASN A 307 -49.92 39.24 19.71
CA ASN A 307 -50.56 39.48 18.39
C ASN A 307 -49.76 39.76 17.08
N GLU A 308 -49.76 38.75 16.18
CA GLU A 308 -50.45 38.64 14.85
C GLU A 308 -50.77 39.94 14.03
N LEU A 309 -50.87 39.97 12.68
CA LEU A 309 -51.56 39.09 11.70
C LEU A 309 -51.04 39.23 10.22
N THR A 310 -51.47 38.27 9.36
CA THR A 310 -51.83 38.39 7.90
C THR A 310 -50.82 38.70 6.75
N ALA A 311 -50.59 37.66 5.93
CA ALA A 311 -51.14 37.48 4.54
C ALA A 311 -50.47 38.03 3.24
N GLN A 312 -50.44 37.11 2.25
CA GLN A 312 -50.50 37.22 0.78
C GLN A 312 -49.29 37.70 -0.07
N ASP A 313 -48.93 36.81 -1.02
CA ASP A 313 -48.14 36.98 -2.26
C ASP A 313 -48.91 37.85 -3.30
N PRO A 314 -48.30 38.47 -4.36
CA PRO A 314 -47.57 37.69 -5.37
C PRO A 314 -46.38 38.35 -6.13
N ALA A 315 -45.57 37.47 -6.73
CA ALA A 315 -44.92 37.60 -8.06
C ALA A 315 -43.74 38.58 -8.31
N ALA A 316 -42.57 37.96 -8.51
CA ALA A 316 -41.56 38.24 -9.55
C ALA A 316 -40.96 39.66 -9.70
N SER A 317 -39.74 39.83 -9.16
CA SER A 317 -38.71 40.71 -9.73
C SER A 317 -37.30 40.22 -9.37
N ILE A 318 -36.34 40.28 -10.29
CA ILE A 318 -34.93 39.92 -10.04
C ILE A 318 -34.11 41.19 -9.88
N SER A 319 -33.56 41.43 -8.69
CA SER A 319 -32.47 42.39 -8.54
C SER A 319 -31.64 42.26 -7.26
N LEU A 320 -30.34 42.54 -7.45
CA LEU A 320 -29.38 43.08 -6.48
C LEU A 320 -28.85 42.22 -5.30
N LYS A 321 -27.52 42.06 -5.34
CA LYS A 321 -26.54 42.20 -4.24
C LYS A 321 -26.49 41.14 -3.12
N LYS A 322 -25.24 40.68 -2.88
CA LYS A 322 -24.68 40.15 -1.62
C LYS A 322 -25.64 39.36 -0.73
N LEU A 323 -25.61 38.04 -0.84
CA LEU A 323 -25.99 37.16 0.26
C LEU A 323 -24.75 36.75 1.06
N THR A 324 -24.82 36.93 2.38
CA THR A 324 -23.90 36.28 3.32
C THR A 324 -24.31 34.82 3.45
N ILE A 325 -23.36 33.88 3.40
CA ILE A 325 -23.68 32.46 3.50
C ILE A 325 -23.95 32.10 4.97
N SER A 326 -25.12 31.50 5.19
CA SER A 326 -25.56 30.82 6.41
C SER A 326 -25.90 29.37 6.03
N ASP A 327 -25.87 28.46 6.98
CA ASP A 327 -25.92 27.02 6.71
C ASP A 327 -27.22 26.49 6.06
N SER A 328 -27.09 25.29 5.49
CA SER A 328 -28.12 24.42 4.89
C SER A 328 -28.69 24.79 3.51
N LEU A 329 -28.11 24.19 2.47
CA LEU A 329 -28.84 23.39 1.46
C LEU A 329 -27.87 22.54 0.64
N GLY A 330 -28.31 21.36 0.17
CA GLY A 330 -27.45 20.40 -0.52
C GLY A 330 -27.23 20.73 -2.00
N ILE A 331 -25.99 20.56 -2.48
CA ILE A 331 -25.62 20.69 -3.90
C ILE A 331 -25.40 19.30 -4.51
N THR A 332 -26.27 18.89 -5.44
CA THR A 332 -26.04 17.71 -6.26
C THR A 332 -25.08 18.05 -7.40
N PHE A 333 -23.84 17.55 -7.34
CA PHE A 333 -22.90 17.66 -8.45
C PHE A 333 -23.25 16.66 -9.55
N LEU A 334 -23.64 17.15 -10.73
CA LEU A 334 -23.79 16.31 -11.92
C LEU A 334 -22.40 15.94 -12.46
N ALA A 335 -22.02 14.68 -12.30
CA ALA A 335 -20.77 14.15 -12.84
C ALA A 335 -20.80 14.08 -14.40
N PRO A 336 -19.67 14.28 -15.09
CA PRO A 336 -19.59 14.12 -16.54
C PRO A 336 -19.84 12.67 -16.99
N PRO A 337 -20.31 12.43 -18.22
CA PRO A 337 -20.69 11.11 -18.69
C PRO A 337 -19.49 10.16 -18.82
N VAL A 338 -19.42 9.14 -17.96
CA VAL A 338 -18.39 8.11 -17.98
C VAL A 338 -18.56 7.20 -19.21
N THR A 339 -17.57 7.21 -20.12
CA THR A 339 -17.54 6.26 -21.24
C THR A 339 -17.06 4.88 -20.77
N ARG A 340 -17.98 3.92 -20.74
CA ARG A 340 -17.72 2.57 -20.23
C ARG A 340 -16.94 1.73 -21.25
N LYS A 341 -15.74 1.26 -20.90
CA LYS A 341 -15.07 0.13 -21.55
C LYS A 341 -14.94 -1.02 -20.56
N LYS A 342 -15.52 -2.18 -20.88
CA LYS A 342 -15.17 -3.43 -20.20
C LYS A 342 -13.76 -3.83 -20.61
N LEU A 343 -12.94 -4.23 -19.63
CA LEU A 343 -11.70 -4.95 -19.88
C LEU A 343 -11.99 -6.44 -19.70
N THR A 344 -11.58 -7.26 -20.67
CA THR A 344 -11.68 -8.72 -20.61
C THR A 344 -10.27 -9.28 -20.44
N ILE A 345 -10.09 -10.17 -19.46
CA ILE A 345 -8.87 -10.96 -19.33
C ILE A 345 -9.23 -12.40 -19.72
N GLU A 346 -8.53 -12.92 -20.73
CA GLU A 346 -8.63 -14.31 -21.18
C GLU A 346 -7.63 -15.16 -20.38
N LEU A 347 -8.12 -16.21 -19.74
CA LEU A 347 -7.30 -17.24 -19.08
C LEU A 347 -7.29 -18.51 -19.93
N PRO A 348 -6.30 -19.42 -19.79
CA PRO A 348 -6.10 -20.56 -20.70
C PRO A 348 -7.23 -21.60 -20.78
N ASP A 349 -8.24 -21.52 -19.91
CA ASP A 349 -9.27 -22.55 -19.71
C ASP A 349 -10.70 -22.02 -20.02
N ASP A 350 -10.88 -21.18 -21.04
CA ASP A 350 -12.13 -20.45 -21.41
C ASP A 350 -12.74 -19.56 -20.29
N ARG A 351 -12.08 -19.45 -19.14
CA ARG A 351 -12.53 -18.69 -17.97
C ARG A 351 -12.24 -17.19 -18.13
N THR A 352 -13.22 -16.45 -18.65
CA THR A 352 -13.17 -14.98 -18.70
C THR A 352 -13.54 -14.36 -17.36
N ILE A 353 -12.64 -13.54 -16.81
CA ILE A 353 -12.92 -12.74 -15.60
C ILE A 353 -13.29 -11.31 -16.03
N THR A 354 -14.57 -10.96 -15.92
CA THR A 354 -15.01 -9.56 -16.01
C THR A 354 -14.91 -8.89 -14.65
N SER A 355 -13.91 -8.03 -14.47
CA SER A 355 -13.79 -7.21 -13.26
C SER A 355 -14.87 -6.11 -13.22
N PRO A 356 -15.54 -5.89 -12.07
CA PRO A 356 -16.52 -4.82 -11.88
C PRO A 356 -15.88 -3.47 -11.45
N VAL A 357 -14.57 -3.29 -11.64
CA VAL A 357 -13.87 -2.06 -11.23
C VAL A 357 -14.37 -0.84 -12.02
N GLU A 358 -15.15 0.00 -11.33
CA GLU A 358 -15.53 1.32 -11.83
C GLU A 358 -14.36 2.31 -11.64
N THR A 359 -13.80 2.80 -12.75
CA THR A 359 -12.82 3.91 -12.74
C THR A 359 -13.41 5.15 -13.38
N ALA A 360 -13.52 6.23 -12.61
CA ALA A 360 -13.84 7.56 -13.14
C ALA A 360 -12.66 8.10 -13.96
N GLN A 361 -12.91 8.59 -15.18
CA GLN A 361 -11.93 9.35 -15.93
C GLN A 361 -11.85 10.78 -15.39
N ILE A 362 -10.70 11.18 -14.88
CA ILE A 362 -10.38 12.59 -14.65
C ILE A 362 -10.03 13.20 -16.00
N ILE A 363 -10.95 13.95 -16.60
CA ILE A 363 -10.67 14.79 -17.76
C ILE A 363 -9.95 16.04 -17.25
N GLN A 364 -8.69 16.23 -17.67
CA GLN A 364 -8.03 17.52 -17.51
C GLN A 364 -8.68 18.53 -18.47
N VAL A 365 -9.33 19.54 -17.90
CA VAL A 365 -9.66 20.77 -18.64
C VAL A 365 -8.37 21.59 -18.73
N ILE A 366 -8.05 22.06 -19.94
CA ILE A 366 -6.87 22.87 -20.29
C ILE A 366 -7.25 24.35 -20.20
#